data_AF-A0A839A3W0-F1
#
_entry.id   AF-A0A839A3W0-F1
#
_cell.length_a   1.000
_cell.length_b   1.000
_cell.length_c   1.000
_cell.angle_alpha   90.00
_cell.angle_beta   90.00
_cell.angle_gamma   90.00
#
_symmetry.space_group_name_H-M   'P 1'
#
loop_
_entity.id
_entity.type
_entity.pdbx_description
1 polymer ?
#
loop_
_entity_poly.entity_id
_entity_poly.type
_entity_poly.pdbx_seq_one_letter_code
_entity_poly.pdbx_strand_id
1 'polypeptide(L)'
;MFNLGGVTIIPTHLPGQTSGIIGFLIPELRTAILGAACANPTIMNQDSSGTVESYREGLFNLNQHRSEFNSVLTPHSNFGEPSLLVDHNLYWTELILLNKDDGFRIRLGGKESFVSRNKRFFHQQGYSGNIIY
;
A
#
# COMPACT_ATOMS: atom_id res chain seq x y z
N MET A 1 -25.68 -0.59 -18.12
CA MET A 1 -25.86 0.09 -16.82
C MET A 1 -25.30 -0.83 -15.74
N PHE A 2 -24.24 -0.40 -15.05
CA PHE A 2 -23.63 -1.18 -13.97
C PHE A 2 -24.12 -0.60 -12.64
N ASN A 3 -25.03 -1.32 -11.97
CA ASN A 3 -25.63 -0.92 -10.70
C ASN A 3 -25.06 -1.81 -9.59
N LEU A 4 -24.37 -1.19 -8.64
CA LEU A 4 -23.70 -1.86 -7.51
C LEU A 4 -24.48 -1.72 -6.20
N GLY A 5 -25.81 -1.62 -6.27
CA GLY A 5 -26.64 -1.48 -5.08
C GLY A 5 -26.65 -0.05 -4.51
N GLY A 6 -26.49 0.96 -5.37
CA GLY A 6 -26.61 2.36 -4.97
C GLY A 6 -25.38 2.98 -4.30
N VAL A 7 -24.21 2.35 -4.39
CA VAL A 7 -22.94 2.95 -3.93
C VAL A 7 -22.13 3.54 -5.08
N THR A 8 -21.35 4.57 -4.78
CA THR A 8 -20.38 5.17 -5.71
C THR A 8 -19.07 4.41 -5.62
N ILE A 9 -18.52 4.04 -6.78
CA ILE A 9 -17.15 3.50 -6.88
C ILE A 9 -16.25 4.54 -7.53
N ILE A 10 -15.20 4.95 -6.81
CA ILE A 10 -14.16 5.83 -7.33
C ILE A 10 -12.90 5.00 -7.59
N PRO A 11 -12.59 4.66 -8.85
CA PRO A 11 -11.35 3.96 -9.17
C PRO A 11 -10.15 4.87 -8.92
N THR A 12 -9.13 4.35 -8.25
CA THR A 12 -7.90 5.07 -7.92
C THR A 12 -6.71 4.28 -8.45
N HIS A 13 -5.91 4.89 -9.32
CA HIS A 13 -4.68 4.27 -9.83
C HIS A 13 -3.59 4.30 -8.75
N LEU A 14 -2.98 3.16 -8.47
CA LEU A 14 -2.01 2.97 -7.38
C LEU A 14 -0.79 2.18 -7.88
N PRO A 15 -0.02 2.74 -8.84
CA PRO A 15 1.10 2.02 -9.44
C PRO A 15 2.12 1.67 -8.36
N GLY A 16 2.62 0.43 -8.34
CA GLY A 16 3.55 -0.02 -7.32
C GLY A 16 3.67 -1.52 -7.33
N GLN A 17 2.76 -2.23 -6.66
CA GLN A 17 2.71 -3.70 -6.70
C GLN A 17 2.69 -4.24 -8.13
N THR A 18 1.87 -3.63 -8.99
CA THR A 18 2.07 -3.62 -10.44
C THR A 18 1.88 -2.21 -10.97
N SER A 19 2.40 -1.89 -12.15
CA SER A 19 2.23 -0.58 -12.77
C SER A 19 0.78 -0.24 -13.12
N GLY A 20 -0.08 -1.26 -13.32
CA GLY A 20 -1.47 -1.11 -13.73
C GLY A 20 -2.52 -1.34 -12.64
N ILE A 21 -2.12 -1.61 -11.39
CA ILE A 21 -3.09 -1.93 -10.33
C ILE A 21 -3.95 -0.71 -9.98
N ILE A 22 -5.23 -0.97 -9.75
CA ILE A 22 -6.21 0.01 -9.31
C ILE A 22 -6.81 -0.42 -7.96
N GLY A 23 -7.06 0.55 -7.10
CA GLY A 23 -7.91 0.43 -5.92
C GLY A 23 -9.28 1.07 -6.16
N PHE A 24 -10.19 0.87 -5.22
CA PHE A 24 -11.54 1.43 -5.28
C PHE A 24 -11.91 2.09 -3.96
N LEU A 25 -12.37 3.34 -4.01
CA LEU A 25 -12.98 4.01 -2.85
C LEU A 25 -14.49 3.86 -2.93
N ILE A 26 -15.11 3.60 -1.78
CA ILE A 26 -16.56 3.52 -1.60
C ILE A 26 -16.94 4.46 -0.46
N PRO A 27 -17.14 5.77 -0.74
CA PRO A 27 -17.32 6.80 0.30
C PRO A 27 -18.51 6.54 1.21
N GLU A 28 -19.62 6.02 0.68
CA GLU A 28 -20.83 5.69 1.45
C GLU A 28 -20.57 4.64 2.53
N LEU A 29 -19.58 3.75 2.30
CA LEU A 29 -19.15 2.73 3.25
C LEU A 29 -17.90 3.14 4.04
N ARG A 30 -17.34 4.33 3.78
CA ARG A 30 -16.06 4.79 4.32
C ARG A 30 -14.93 3.77 4.19
N THR A 31 -14.92 3.04 3.07
CA THR A 31 -14.04 1.89 2.84
C THR A 31 -13.26 2.04 1.54
N ALA A 32 -11.97 1.71 1.58
CA ALA A 32 -11.14 1.58 0.39
C ALA A 32 -10.74 0.12 0.14
N ILE A 33 -11.05 -0.41 -1.03
CA ILE A 33 -10.60 -1.73 -1.48
C ILE A 33 -9.28 -1.53 -2.24
N LEU A 34 -8.16 -1.68 -1.54
CA LEU A 34 -6.84 -1.41 -2.12
C LEU A 34 -6.15 -2.69 -2.60
N GLY A 35 -6.60 -3.86 -2.15
CA GLY A 35 -6.01 -5.12 -2.61
C GLY A 35 -4.51 -5.15 -2.34
N ALA A 36 -3.75 -5.75 -3.26
CA ALA A 36 -2.29 -5.82 -3.13
C ALA A 36 -1.59 -4.46 -3.40
N ALA A 37 -2.32 -3.42 -3.82
CA ALA A 37 -1.74 -2.12 -4.16
C ALA A 37 -1.22 -1.38 -2.92
N CYS A 38 -1.85 -1.54 -1.76
CA CYS A 38 -1.38 -1.00 -0.50
C CYS A 38 -1.68 -1.99 0.62
N ALA A 39 -0.65 -2.71 1.03
CA ALA A 39 -0.74 -3.82 1.96
C ALA A 39 0.39 -3.78 3.00
N ASN A 40 0.45 -4.81 3.85
CA ASN A 40 1.48 -4.96 4.86
C ASN A 40 1.98 -6.42 4.87
N PRO A 41 2.98 -6.76 4.04
CA PRO A 41 3.73 -5.88 3.15
C PRO A 41 3.07 -5.64 1.79
N THR A 42 3.35 -4.49 1.17
CA THR A 42 3.21 -4.27 -0.29
C THR A 42 4.42 -4.88 -0.99
N ILE A 43 4.21 -5.72 -2.02
CA ILE A 43 5.28 -6.44 -2.72
C ILE A 43 5.55 -5.77 -4.07
N MET A 44 6.74 -5.21 -4.24
CA MET A 44 7.17 -4.43 -5.41
C MET A 44 8.44 -4.97 -6.07
N ASN A 45 8.74 -6.26 -5.90
CA ASN A 45 9.97 -6.89 -6.40
C ASN A 45 9.78 -7.71 -7.70
N GLN A 46 8.65 -7.52 -8.40
CA GLN A 46 8.32 -8.25 -9.62
C GLN A 46 8.63 -7.42 -10.87
N ASP A 47 8.80 -8.06 -12.03
CA ASP A 47 9.13 -7.33 -13.28
C ASP A 47 7.96 -6.45 -13.77
N SER A 48 6.75 -6.75 -13.31
CA SER A 48 5.55 -5.95 -13.56
C SER A 48 5.31 -4.86 -12.51
N SER A 49 6.13 -4.79 -11.47
CA SER A 49 6.04 -3.78 -10.42
C SER A 49 6.43 -2.40 -10.97
N GLY A 50 5.81 -1.37 -10.40
CA GLY A 50 6.22 0.02 -10.59
C GLY A 50 7.47 0.34 -9.76
N THR A 51 7.90 1.60 -9.82
CA THR A 51 9.02 2.09 -9.00
C THR A 51 8.52 2.59 -7.65
N VAL A 52 9.45 2.80 -6.71
CA VAL A 52 9.13 3.38 -5.40
C VAL A 52 8.58 4.81 -5.57
N GLU A 53 9.07 5.56 -6.55
CA GLU A 53 8.59 6.90 -6.90
C GLU A 53 7.15 6.89 -7.41
N SER A 54 6.81 5.99 -8.35
CA SER A 54 5.43 5.91 -8.84
C SER A 54 4.47 5.46 -7.74
N TYR A 55 4.93 4.58 -6.85
CA TYR A 55 4.15 4.20 -5.67
C TYR A 55 3.94 5.35 -4.70
N ARG A 56 4.96 6.18 -4.46
CA ARG A 56 4.82 7.42 -3.69
C ARG A 56 3.74 8.34 -4.24
N GLU A 57 3.77 8.58 -5.55
CA GLU A 57 2.79 9.44 -6.22
C GLU A 57 1.37 8.87 -6.10
N GLY A 58 1.21 7.56 -6.30
CA GLY A 58 -0.07 6.87 -6.10
C GLY A 58 -0.62 7.03 -4.69
N LEU A 59 0.22 6.79 -3.67
CA LEU A 59 -0.17 6.97 -2.25
C LEU A 59 -0.49 8.43 -1.92
N PHE A 60 0.27 9.37 -2.45
CA PHE A 60 0.03 10.80 -2.25
C PHE A 60 -1.33 11.24 -2.83
N ASN A 61 -1.66 10.76 -4.03
CA ASN A 61 -2.95 11.01 -4.67
C ASN A 61 -4.11 10.39 -3.87
N LEU A 62 -3.94 9.14 -3.43
CA LEU A 62 -4.92 8.47 -2.57
C LEU A 62 -5.15 9.24 -1.26
N ASN A 63 -4.09 9.83 -0.68
CA ASN A 63 -4.21 10.59 0.55
C ASN A 63 -5.04 11.89 0.40
N GLN A 64 -5.22 12.40 -0.83
CA GLN A 64 -6.15 13.52 -1.08
C GLN A 64 -7.61 13.13 -0.79
N HIS A 65 -7.93 11.83 -0.82
CA HIS A 65 -9.26 11.28 -0.53
C HIS A 65 -9.39 10.77 0.92
N ARG A 66 -8.45 11.13 1.81
CA ARG A 66 -8.37 10.55 3.16
C ARG A 66 -9.65 10.73 3.99
N SER A 67 -10.40 11.80 3.81
CA SER A 67 -11.65 12.03 4.54
C SER A 67 -12.77 11.05 4.14
N GLU A 68 -12.65 10.42 2.97
CA GLU A 68 -13.68 9.58 2.35
C GLU A 68 -13.66 8.14 2.84
N PHE A 69 -12.57 7.68 3.47
CA PHE A 69 -12.48 6.32 4.01
C PHE A 69 -11.73 6.29 5.36
N ASN A 70 -12.08 5.34 6.22
CA ASN A 70 -11.37 5.10 7.48
C ASN A 70 -10.90 3.64 7.63
N SER A 71 -11.35 2.75 6.74
CA SER A 71 -10.95 1.35 6.66
C SER A 71 -10.40 1.01 5.28
N VAL A 72 -9.46 0.07 5.25
CA VAL A 72 -8.84 -0.45 4.02
C VAL A 72 -9.01 -1.96 3.99
N LEU A 73 -9.50 -2.50 2.88
CA LEU A 73 -9.54 -3.94 2.64
C LEU A 73 -8.29 -4.36 1.87
N THR A 74 -7.50 -5.24 2.49
CA THR A 74 -6.28 -5.83 1.94
C THR A 74 -6.43 -7.35 1.79
N PRO A 75 -5.64 -7.99 0.91
CA PRO A 75 -5.55 -9.43 0.83
C PRO A 75 -4.94 -9.99 2.12
N HIS A 76 -5.47 -11.13 2.57
CA HIS A 76 -4.83 -12.04 3.54
C HIS A 76 -4.72 -11.61 5.02
N SER A 77 -5.00 -10.37 5.44
CA SER A 77 -5.01 -9.95 6.86
C SER A 77 -6.41 -9.53 7.33
N ASN A 78 -7.12 -10.36 8.12
CA ASN A 78 -8.45 -10.11 8.74
C ASN A 78 -9.50 -9.32 7.90
N PHE A 79 -9.30 -9.26 6.59
CA PHE A 79 -9.97 -8.43 5.59
C PHE A 79 -10.03 -6.91 5.85
N GLY A 80 -9.50 -6.39 6.97
CA GLY A 80 -9.60 -4.97 7.32
C GLY A 80 -8.41 -4.44 8.08
N GLU A 81 -7.80 -3.39 7.54
CA GLU A 81 -6.72 -2.61 8.14
C GLU A 81 -7.23 -1.18 8.42
N PRO A 82 -6.72 -0.50 9.46
CA PRO A 82 -6.96 0.93 9.62
C PRO A 82 -6.44 1.69 8.39
N SER A 83 -7.15 2.75 8.00
CA SER A 83 -6.68 3.65 6.93
C SER A 83 -5.24 4.16 7.15
N LEU A 84 -4.77 4.20 8.40
CA LEU A 84 -3.37 4.51 8.76
C LEU A 84 -2.32 3.67 8.00
N LEU A 85 -2.71 2.51 7.47
CA LEU A 85 -1.89 1.71 6.55
C LEU A 85 -1.32 2.50 5.37
N VAL A 86 -2.12 3.42 4.81
CA VAL A 86 -1.71 4.28 3.69
C VAL A 86 -0.60 5.24 4.12
N ASP A 87 -0.76 5.88 5.28
CA ASP A 87 0.20 6.83 5.83
C ASP A 87 1.54 6.15 6.15
N HIS A 88 1.48 4.94 6.71
CA HIS A 88 2.67 4.17 7.03
C HIS A 88 3.38 3.62 5.79
N ASN A 89 2.66 3.18 4.75
CA ASN A 89 3.30 2.82 3.48
C ASN A 89 3.96 4.06 2.86
N LEU A 90 3.31 5.23 2.90
CA LEU A 90 3.90 6.47 2.41
C LEU A 90 5.18 6.84 3.19
N TYR A 91 5.15 6.74 4.51
CA TYR A 91 6.33 6.94 5.36
C TYR A 91 7.50 6.02 4.96
N TRP A 92 7.24 4.73 4.75
CA TRP A 92 8.29 3.79 4.33
C TRP A 92 8.81 4.09 2.93
N THR A 93 7.94 4.46 2.00
CA THR A 93 8.33 4.91 0.67
C THR A 93 9.27 6.11 0.73
N GLU A 94 8.96 7.12 1.57
CA GLU A 94 9.84 8.29 1.77
C GLU A 94 11.20 7.88 2.36
N LEU A 95 11.24 6.95 3.31
CA LEU A 95 12.50 6.47 3.89
C LEU A 95 13.35 5.69 2.87
N ILE A 96 12.74 4.86 2.02
CA ILE A 96 13.46 4.14 0.96
C ILE A 96 14.11 5.15 0.00
N LEU A 97 13.36 6.16 -0.45
CA LEU A 97 13.87 7.18 -1.37
C LEU A 97 14.99 8.03 -0.75
N LEU A 98 14.98 8.19 0.58
CA LEU A 98 16.04 8.86 1.33
C LEU A 98 17.21 7.93 1.70
N ASN A 99 17.16 6.63 1.37
CA ASN A 99 18.08 5.59 1.81
C ASN A 99 18.23 5.54 3.35
N LYS A 100 17.11 5.66 4.06
CA LYS A 100 17.01 5.70 5.53
C LYS A 100 16.09 4.63 6.10
N ASP A 101 15.58 3.74 5.25
CA ASP A 101 14.83 2.57 5.71
C ASP A 101 15.77 1.52 6.32
N ASP A 102 15.21 0.43 6.85
CA ASP A 102 16.04 -0.63 7.45
C ASP A 102 16.84 -1.43 6.41
N GLY A 103 16.40 -1.44 5.14
CA GLY A 103 17.08 -2.11 4.04
C GLY A 103 17.36 -3.59 4.33
N PHE A 104 16.44 -4.29 5.00
CA PHE A 104 16.70 -5.66 5.45
C PHE A 104 16.68 -6.63 4.27
N ARG A 105 17.86 -7.14 3.90
CA ARG A 105 18.03 -8.06 2.78
C ARG A 105 17.29 -9.38 2.99
N ILE A 106 16.53 -9.78 1.98
CA ILE A 106 15.82 -11.05 1.90
C ILE A 106 15.93 -11.65 0.50
N ARG A 107 15.44 -12.87 0.36
CA ARG A 107 15.19 -13.49 -0.94
C ARG A 107 13.71 -13.85 -1.05
N LEU A 108 13.01 -13.31 -2.04
CA LEU A 108 11.59 -13.57 -2.27
C LEU A 108 11.35 -13.87 -3.74
N GLY A 109 10.65 -14.98 -4.04
CA GLY A 109 10.35 -15.36 -5.43
C GLY A 109 11.61 -15.61 -6.27
N GLY A 110 12.72 -16.02 -5.65
CA GLY A 110 13.99 -16.26 -6.33
C GLY A 110 14.87 -15.02 -6.56
N LYS A 111 14.35 -13.81 -6.29
CA LYS A 111 15.07 -12.53 -6.42
C LYS A 111 15.62 -12.05 -5.08
N GLU A 112 16.78 -11.40 -5.11
CA GLU A 112 17.25 -10.60 -3.98
C GLU A 112 16.35 -9.38 -3.85
N SER A 113 15.96 -9.05 -2.61
CA SER A 113 15.04 -7.94 -2.32
C SER A 113 15.35 -7.38 -0.94
N PHE A 114 14.73 -6.24 -0.64
CA PHE A 114 14.85 -5.53 0.62
C PHE A 114 13.48 -5.40 1.27
N VAL A 115 13.46 -5.39 2.60
CA VAL A 115 12.27 -5.07 3.39
C VAL A 115 12.51 -3.73 4.08
N SER A 116 11.62 -2.77 3.85
CA SER A 116 11.78 -1.42 4.37
C SER A 116 11.75 -1.36 5.89
N ARG A 117 10.91 -2.19 6.52
CA ARG A 117 10.84 -2.38 7.97
C ARG A 117 11.27 -3.77 8.40
N ASN A 118 12.34 -3.84 9.18
CA ASN A 118 12.73 -5.01 9.93
C ASN A 118 11.94 -5.09 11.25
N LYS A 119 10.95 -5.99 11.31
CA LYS A 119 10.10 -6.20 12.51
C LYS A 119 10.86 -6.62 13.76
N ARG A 120 12.15 -6.96 13.66
CA ARG A 120 13.02 -7.24 14.83
C ARG A 120 13.47 -5.97 15.55
N PHE A 121 13.42 -4.81 14.91
CA PHE A 121 13.74 -3.55 15.56
C PHE A 121 12.52 -2.98 16.29
N PHE A 122 12.72 -2.58 17.54
CA PHE A 122 11.66 -2.09 18.42
C PHE A 122 11.16 -0.68 18.07
N HIS A 123 11.89 0.06 17.23
CA HIS A 123 11.65 1.49 17.01
C HIS A 123 10.34 1.81 16.26
N GLN A 124 9.60 0.81 15.76
CA GLN A 124 8.31 0.99 15.09
C GLN A 124 7.28 -0.13 15.37
N GLN A 125 7.26 -0.67 16.60
CA GLN A 125 6.14 -1.51 17.02
C GLN A 125 4.82 -0.73 16.92
N GLY A 126 3.79 -1.31 16.30
CA GLY A 126 2.46 -0.69 16.13
C GLY A 126 2.18 -0.09 14.74
N TYR A 127 3.18 0.10 13.88
CA TYR A 127 2.94 0.57 12.51
C TYR A 127 2.31 -0.54 11.63
N SER A 128 1.18 -0.27 10.99
CA SER A 128 0.59 -1.11 9.93
C SER A 128 1.16 -0.67 8.58
N GLY A 129 2.05 -1.45 7.94
CA GLY A 129 2.69 -1.05 6.68
C GLY A 129 4.12 -1.55 6.58
N ASN A 130 4.52 -1.96 5.37
CA ASN A 130 5.86 -2.44 5.05
C ASN A 130 5.97 -2.58 3.53
N ILE A 131 7.17 -2.45 2.97
CA ILE A 131 7.40 -2.58 1.53
C ILE A 131 8.50 -3.60 1.30
N ILE A 132 8.27 -4.50 0.36
CA ILE A 132 9.30 -5.37 -0.20
C ILE A 132 9.64 -4.85 -1.59
N TYR A 133 10.90 -4.50 -1.84
CA TYR A 133 11.35 -3.88 -3.09
C TYR A 133 12.68 -4.45 -3.56
#